data_AF-A0A7R9URC4-F1
#
_entry.id   AF-A0A7R9URC4-F1
#
_cell.length_a   1.000
_cell.length_b   1.000
_cell.length_c   1.000
_cell.angle_alpha   90.00
_cell.angle_beta   90.00
_cell.angle_gamma   90.00
#
_symmetry.space_group_name_H-M   'P 1'
#
loop_
_entity.id
_entity.type
_entity.pdbx_description
1 polymer ?
#
loop_
_entity_poly.entity_id
_entity_poly.type
_entity_poly.pdbx_seq_one_letter_code
_entity_poly.pdbx_strand_id
1 'polypeptide(L)'
;MLALRRLALTRAPAARLPAVARAYHENVINHYENPRNVGKMNKDDPDVGTGIVGAPACGDVMKLQIRVNDDGTVKEAVFKTFGCGSAIASSSFSTEWGR
;
A
#
# COMPACT_ATOMS: atom_id res chain seq x y z
N MET A 1 33.46 57.16 -26.57
CA MET A 1 33.04 55.77 -26.85
C MET A 1 33.18 54.95 -25.58
N LEU A 2 32.09 54.67 -24.87
CA LEU A 2 31.72 53.39 -24.23
C LEU A 2 30.61 53.64 -23.19
N ALA A 3 29.37 53.36 -23.59
CA ALA A 3 28.24 53.32 -22.67
C ALA A 3 28.25 51.96 -21.93
N LEU A 4 28.47 51.99 -20.63
CA LEU A 4 28.48 50.79 -19.78
C LEU A 4 27.02 50.36 -19.52
N ARG A 5 26.47 49.50 -20.38
CA ARG A 5 25.17 48.85 -20.17
C ARG A 5 25.30 47.84 -19.02
N ARG A 6 24.78 48.18 -17.85
CA ARG A 6 24.52 47.22 -16.77
C ARG A 6 23.45 46.23 -17.26
N LEU A 7 23.83 44.97 -17.50
CA LEU A 7 22.85 43.88 -17.64
C LEU A 7 22.18 43.69 -16.28
N ALA A 8 20.94 44.17 -16.15
CA ALA A 8 20.06 43.75 -15.07
C ALA A 8 19.71 42.27 -15.32
N LEU A 9 20.33 41.37 -14.55
CA LEU A 9 19.97 39.96 -14.55
C LEU A 9 18.60 39.83 -13.89
N THR A 10 17.53 39.82 -14.69
CA THR A 10 16.18 39.53 -14.19
C THR A 10 16.15 38.08 -13.74
N ARG A 11 16.13 37.87 -12.42
CA ARG A 11 16.05 36.55 -11.81
C ARG A 11 14.66 35.98 -12.14
N ALA A 12 14.62 34.96 -13.00
CA ALA A 12 13.37 34.26 -13.33
C ALA A 12 12.69 33.78 -12.03
N PRO A 13 11.36 33.87 -11.92
CA PRO A 13 10.67 33.37 -10.74
C PRO A 13 10.90 31.86 -10.64
N ALA A 14 11.35 31.39 -9.48
CA ALA A 14 11.45 29.97 -9.22
C ALA A 14 10.04 29.38 -9.31
N ALA A 15 9.80 28.56 -10.34
CA ALA A 15 8.54 27.84 -10.47
C ALA A 15 8.35 26.98 -9.21
N ARG A 16 7.29 27.24 -8.45
CA ARG A 16 6.84 26.31 -7.41
C ARG A 16 6.35 25.07 -8.14
N LEU A 17 7.19 24.04 -8.16
CA LEU A 17 6.74 22.70 -8.51
C LEU A 17 5.58 22.36 -7.58
N PRO A 18 4.47 21.79 -8.09
CA PRO A 18 3.42 21.32 -7.21
C PRO A 18 4.08 20.36 -6.22
N ALA A 19 3.75 20.49 -4.93
CA ALA A 19 4.15 19.52 -3.94
C ALA A 19 3.85 18.14 -4.53
N VAL A 20 4.87 17.28 -4.63
CA VAL A 20 4.77 15.99 -5.30
C VAL A 20 3.72 15.17 -4.52
N ALA A 21 2.46 15.28 -4.93
CA ALA A 21 1.44 14.33 -4.53
C ALA A 21 1.96 12.99 -5.01
N ARG A 22 2.17 12.04 -4.09
CA ARG A 22 2.61 10.71 -4.46
C ARG A 22 1.66 10.19 -5.53
N ALA A 23 2.18 9.99 -6.74
CA ALA A 23 1.39 9.58 -7.90
C ALA A 23 1.02 8.10 -7.78
N TYR A 24 0.15 7.77 -6.81
CA TYR A 24 -0.44 6.45 -6.70
C TYR A 24 -1.64 6.34 -7.64
N HIS A 25 -1.80 5.16 -8.24
CA HIS A 25 -2.99 4.84 -8.99
C HIS A 25 -4.22 4.89 -8.06
N GLU A 26 -5.37 5.33 -8.57
CA GLU A 26 -6.62 5.46 -7.81
C GLU A 26 -7.00 4.18 -7.04
N ASN A 27 -6.83 3.02 -7.66
CA ASN A 27 -7.04 1.72 -7.02
C ASN A 27 -6.16 1.51 -5.78
N VAL A 28 -4.89 1.91 -5.82
CA VAL A 28 -3.99 1.79 -4.67
C VAL A 28 -4.48 2.66 -3.52
N ILE A 29 -4.90 3.89 -3.84
CA ILE A 29 -5.45 4.83 -2.85
C ILE A 29 -6.74 4.25 -2.26
N ASN A 30 -7.64 3.74 -3.10
CA ASN A 30 -8.90 3.15 -2.65
C ASN A 30 -8.70 1.96 -1.71
N HIS A 31 -7.79 1.04 -2.04
CA HIS A 31 -7.46 -0.11 -1.19
C HIS A 31 -6.72 0.26 0.09
N TYR A 32 -5.99 1.38 0.10
CA TYR A 32 -5.35 1.89 1.31
C TYR A 32 -6.37 2.55 2.25
N GLU A 33 -7.23 3.42 1.74
CA GLU A 33 -8.22 4.15 2.56
C GLU A 33 -9.41 3.27 2.96
N ASN A 34 -9.80 2.33 2.11
CA ASN A 34 -10.92 1.41 2.31
C ASN A 34 -10.48 -0.04 2.10
N PRO A 35 -9.63 -0.57 2.99
CA PRO A 35 -9.11 -1.92 2.85
C PRO A 35 -10.24 -2.95 3.06
N ARG A 36 -10.39 -3.84 2.10
CA ARG A 36 -11.33 -4.97 2.12
C ARG A 36 -10.72 -6.13 2.87
N ASN A 37 -11.50 -6.90 3.61
CA ASN A 37 -11.05 -8.15 4.28
C ASN A 37 -10.01 -7.97 5.39
N VAL A 38 -10.03 -6.81 6.04
CA VAL A 38 -9.31 -6.62 7.30
C VAL A 38 -10.01 -7.42 8.39
N GLY A 39 -9.32 -8.38 9.00
CA GLY A 39 -9.98 -9.28 9.94
C GLY A 39 -9.06 -10.31 10.57
N LYS A 40 -9.65 -11.25 11.28
CA LYS A 40 -8.99 -12.46 11.75
C LYS A 40 -10.00 -13.60 11.79
N MET A 41 -9.53 -14.81 11.52
CA MET A 41 -10.29 -16.04 11.73
C MET A 41 -9.75 -16.78 12.95
N ASN A 42 -10.54 -17.73 13.45
CA ASN A 42 -10.05 -18.66 14.47
C ASN A 42 -8.93 -19.51 13.85
N LYS A 43 -7.75 -19.52 14.49
CA LYS A 43 -6.58 -20.25 13.99
C LYS A 43 -6.64 -21.75 14.31
N ASP A 44 -7.55 -22.14 15.19
CA ASP A 44 -7.71 -23.52 15.64
C ASP A 44 -8.79 -24.25 14.83
N ASP A 45 -9.44 -23.56 13.88
CA ASP A 45 -10.35 -24.19 12.92
C ASP A 45 -9.53 -25.05 11.92
N PRO A 46 -9.96 -26.29 11.62
CA PRO A 46 -9.17 -27.24 10.82
C PRO A 46 -9.01 -26.83 9.36
N ASP A 47 -9.92 -26.01 8.84
CA ASP A 47 -9.92 -25.52 7.47
C ASP A 47 -9.26 -24.14 7.32
N VAL A 48 -8.68 -23.59 8.41
CA VAL A 48 -8.04 -22.27 8.41
C VAL A 48 -6.51 -22.38 8.45
N GLY A 49 -5.87 -21.96 7.36
CA GLY A 49 -4.42 -21.74 7.30
C GLY A 49 -4.06 -20.35 7.81
N THR A 50 -3.03 -20.26 8.67
CA THR A 50 -2.51 -18.97 9.18
C THR A 50 -1.03 -18.82 8.87
N GLY A 51 -0.67 -17.77 8.13
CA GLY A 51 0.72 -17.37 7.89
C GLY A 51 1.01 -16.01 8.53
N ILE A 52 2.13 -15.91 9.24
CA ILE A 52 2.65 -14.63 9.75
C ILE A 52 4.06 -14.46 9.21
N VAL A 53 4.31 -13.37 8.50
CA VAL A 53 5.59 -13.07 7.87
C VAL A 53 5.98 -11.62 8.14
N GLY A 54 7.28 -11.40 8.35
CA GLY A 54 7.86 -10.09 8.58
C GLY A 54 8.56 -9.98 9.92
N ALA A 55 9.32 -8.91 10.09
CA ALA A 55 10.01 -8.58 11.33
C ALA A 55 9.64 -7.15 11.73
N PRO A 56 9.18 -6.89 12.97
CA PRO A 56 8.81 -5.54 13.41
C PRO A 56 9.94 -4.51 13.23
N ALA A 57 11.19 -4.94 13.29
CA ALA A 57 12.36 -4.09 13.08
C ALA A 57 12.45 -3.49 11.66
N CYS A 58 11.88 -4.18 10.66
CA CYS A 58 11.88 -3.75 9.26
C CYS A 58 10.66 -2.90 8.90
N GLY A 59 9.69 -2.73 9.81
CA GLY A 59 8.52 -1.89 9.62
C GLY A 59 7.34 -2.53 8.88
N ASP A 60 7.52 -3.71 8.29
CA ASP A 60 6.46 -4.47 7.61
C ASP A 60 6.25 -5.85 8.26
N VAL A 61 5.04 -6.13 8.74
CA VAL A 61 4.60 -7.41 9.31
C VAL A 61 3.17 -7.71 8.87
N MET A 62 2.96 -8.87 8.26
CA MET A 62 1.65 -9.29 7.77
C MET A 62 1.24 -10.63 8.39
N LYS A 63 -0.02 -10.69 8.81
CA LYS A 63 -0.75 -11.92 9.11
C LYS A 63 -1.81 -12.13 8.05
N LEU A 64 -1.71 -13.24 7.32
CA LEU A 64 -2.70 -13.71 6.36
C LEU A 64 -3.37 -14.96 6.91
N GLN A 65 -4.69 -15.03 6.82
CA GLN A 65 -5.44 -16.24 7.12
C GLN A 65 -6.35 -16.57 5.93
N ILE A 66 -6.34 -17.84 5.53
CA ILE A 66 -7.19 -18.35 4.45
C ILE A 66 -8.03 -19.51 4.99
N ARG A 67 -9.27 -19.62 4.52
CA ARG A 67 -10.15 -20.76 4.74
C ARG A 67 -10.25 -21.52 3.42
N VAL A 68 -10.08 -22.83 3.47
CA VAL A 68 -10.05 -23.69 2.28
C VAL A 68 -11.24 -24.63 2.29
N ASN A 69 -11.93 -24.77 1.16
CA ASN A 69 -13.01 -25.75 0.99
C ASN A 69 -12.45 -27.17 0.83
N ASP A 70 -13.30 -28.18 0.90
CA ASP A 70 -12.93 -29.59 0.75
C ASP A 70 -12.31 -29.91 -0.64
N ASP A 71 -12.60 -29.10 -1.66
CA ASP A 71 -12.05 -29.22 -3.01
C ASP A 71 -10.68 -28.53 -3.19
N GLY A 72 -10.14 -27.95 -2.11
CA GLY A 72 -8.86 -27.23 -2.13
C GLY A 72 -8.94 -25.78 -2.60
N THR A 73 -10.14 -25.25 -2.87
CA THR A 73 -10.32 -23.84 -3.27
C THR A 73 -10.34 -22.90 -2.06
N VAL A 74 -9.88 -21.66 -2.24
CA VAL A 74 -9.92 -20.65 -1.18
C VAL A 74 -11.34 -20.10 -1.07
N LYS A 75 -11.99 -20.35 0.08
CA LYS A 75 -13.32 -19.83 0.38
C LYS A 75 -13.30 -18.38 0.85
N GLU A 76 -12.33 -18.07 1.69
CA GLU A 76 -12.22 -16.77 2.35
C GLU A 76 -10.75 -16.47 2.67
N ALA A 77 -10.36 -15.21 2.49
CA ALA A 77 -9.07 -14.69 2.92
C ALA A 77 -9.27 -13.42 3.75
N VAL A 78 -8.59 -13.34 4.89
CA VAL A 78 -8.54 -12.14 5.73
C VAL A 78 -7.10 -11.79 6.10
N PHE A 79 -6.82 -10.51 6.30
CA PHE A 79 -5.49 -10.07 6.65
C PHE A 79 -5.47 -9.07 7.81
N LYS A 80 -4.31 -8.98 8.45
CA LYS A 80 -3.86 -7.82 9.22
C LYS A 80 -2.43 -7.52 8.82
N THR A 81 -2.12 -6.26 8.60
CA THR A 81 -0.77 -5.85 8.26
C THR A 81 -0.39 -4.59 9.00
N PHE A 82 0.87 -4.51 9.40
CA PHE A 82 1.53 -3.29 9.79
C PHE A 82 2.57 -3.02 8.72
N GLY A 83 2.54 -1.85 8.10
CA GLY A 83 3.46 -1.53 7.02
C GLY A 83 3.12 -0.24 6.30
N CYS A 84 3.85 0.04 5.23
CA CYS A 84 3.58 1.21 4.39
C CYS A 84 2.19 1.12 3.70
N GLY A 85 1.65 2.27 3.26
CA GLY A 85 0.34 2.32 2.61
C GLY A 85 0.24 1.41 1.37
N SER A 86 1.35 1.22 0.65
CA SER A 86 1.42 0.28 -0.47
C SER A 86 1.27 -1.17 -0.01
N ALA A 87 1.87 -1.56 1.12
CA ALA A 87 1.70 -2.90 1.67
C ALA A 87 0.24 -3.16 2.08
N ILE A 88 -0.41 -2.18 2.72
CA ILE A 88 -1.84 -2.27 3.08
C ILE A 88 -2.72 -2.44 1.84
N ALA A 89 -2.50 -1.61 0.81
CA ALA A 89 -3.26 -1.69 -0.42
C ALA A 89 -3.06 -3.04 -1.14
N SER A 90 -1.81 -3.52 -1.24
CA SER A 90 -1.50 -4.82 -1.81
C SER A 90 -2.16 -5.96 -1.04
N SER A 91 -2.07 -5.97 0.29
CA SER A 91 -2.72 -7.00 1.11
C SER A 91 -4.23 -7.02 0.91
N SER A 92 -4.87 -5.84 0.86
CA SER A 92 -6.31 -5.74 0.61
C SER A 92 -6.69 -6.31 -0.75
N PHE A 93 -5.97 -5.93 -1.81
CA PHE A 93 -6.23 -6.42 -3.16
C PHE A 93 -6.01 -7.93 -3.27
N SER A 94 -4.92 -8.45 -2.70
CA SER A 94 -4.63 -9.90 -2.73
C SER A 94 -5.73 -10.73 -2.08
N THR A 95 -6.30 -10.28 -0.97
CA THR A 95 -7.41 -10.98 -0.30
C THR A 95 -8.75 -10.84 -1.00
N GLU A 96 -8.93 -9.81 -1.83
CA GLU A 96 -10.12 -9.67 -2.67
C GLU A 96 -10.05 -10.58 -3.89
N TRP A 97 -8.88 -10.63 -4.54
CA TRP A 97 -8.65 -11.40 -5.76
C TRP A 97 -8.60 -12.91 -5.51
N GLY A 98 -8.02 -13.35 -4.40
CA GLY A 98 -7.80 -14.77 -4.09
C GLY A 98 -9.04 -15.54 -3.65
N ARG A 99 -10.25 -15.07 -3.97
CA ARG A 99 -11.52 -15.80 -3.78
C ARG A 99 -11.90 -16.61 -5.01
#